data_AF-A0A0A7CCL4-F1
#
_entry.id   AF-A0A0A7CCL4-F1
#
_cell.length_a   1.000
_cell.length_b   1.000
_cell.length_c   1.000
_cell.angle_alpha   90.00
_cell.angle_beta   90.00
_cell.angle_gamma   90.00
#
_symmetry.space_group_name_H-M   'P 1'
#
loop_
_entity.id
_entity.type
_entity.pdbx_description
1 polymer ?
#
loop_
_entity_poly.entity_id
_entity_poly.type
_entity_poly.pdbx_seq_one_letter_code
_entity_poly.pdbx_strand_id
1 'polypeptide(L)'
;MSALHLSFFSAFTLSGLGLAFHRTHLISALLCLESMMLSMYVALSMWPIQTQMASATLLPILMLAFSACEAATGLALLVASTRTHGSDHLHNFNLLQC
;
A
#
# COMPACT_ATOMS: atom_id res chain seq x y z
N MET A 1 -4.66 6.25 -24.09
CA MET A 1 -3.71 5.24 -23.61
C MET A 1 -2.56 5.85 -22.80
N SER A 2 -2.00 7.02 -23.14
CA SER A 2 -0.98 7.68 -22.31
C SER A 2 -1.49 8.33 -21.00
N ALA A 3 -2.65 8.99 -21.04
CA ALA A 3 -3.17 9.73 -19.88
C ALA A 3 -3.51 8.83 -18.67
N LEU A 4 -4.04 7.63 -18.93
CA LEU A 4 -4.32 6.66 -17.87
C LEU A 4 -3.02 6.15 -17.23
N HIS A 5 -2.02 5.76 -18.03
CA HIS A 5 -0.70 5.38 -17.50
C HIS A 5 -0.09 6.50 -16.66
N LEU A 6 -0.13 7.75 -17.14
CA LEU A 6 0.33 8.90 -16.36
C LEU A 6 -0.40 9.03 -15.02
N SER A 7 -1.73 8.86 -15.01
CA SER A 7 -2.51 8.93 -13.78
C SER A 7 -2.11 7.84 -12.76
N PHE A 8 -1.89 6.59 -13.19
CA PHE A 8 -1.48 5.52 -12.30
C PHE A 8 -0.06 5.72 -11.75
N PHE A 9 0.89 6.12 -12.62
CA PHE A 9 2.25 6.44 -12.16
C PHE A 9 2.26 7.63 -11.21
N SER A 10 1.45 8.65 -11.46
CA SER A 10 1.31 9.80 -10.56
C SER A 10 0.70 9.40 -9.21
N ALA A 11 -0.30 8.52 -9.20
CA ALA A 11 -0.90 8.01 -7.96
C ALA A 11 0.09 7.15 -7.16
N PHE A 12 0.85 6.28 -7.82
CA PHE A 12 1.88 5.46 -7.18
C PHE A 12 3.02 6.32 -6.58
N THR A 13 3.49 7.31 -7.32
CA THR A 13 4.54 8.22 -6.84
C THR A 13 4.04 9.13 -5.72
N LEU A 14 2.82 9.66 -5.80
CA LEU A 14 2.25 10.50 -4.75
C LEU A 14 2.03 9.71 -3.45
N SER A 15 1.54 8.48 -3.54
CA SER A 15 1.40 7.59 -2.38
C SER A 15 2.76 7.22 -1.77
N GLY A 16 3.80 7.05 -2.58
CA GLY A 16 5.18 6.86 -2.10
C GLY A 16 5.79 8.06 -1.42
N LEU A 17 5.56 9.25 -1.97
CA LEU A 17 5.94 10.48 -1.30
C LEU A 17 5.17 10.65 0.02
N GLY A 18 3.88 10.31 0.04
CA GLY A 18 3.04 10.27 1.24
C GLY A 18 3.64 9.38 2.34
N LEU A 19 4.05 8.15 1.99
CA LEU A 19 4.70 7.23 2.91
C LEU A 19 6.04 7.76 3.44
N ALA A 20 6.84 8.41 2.58
CA ALA A 20 8.15 8.93 2.96
C ALA A 20 8.06 10.12 3.95
N PHE A 21 7.08 11.01 3.75
CA PHE A 21 6.94 12.24 4.53
C PHE A 21 6.01 12.11 5.74
N HIS A 22 4.98 11.26 5.69
CA HIS A 22 3.98 11.16 6.75
C HIS A 22 4.39 10.13 7.82
N ARG A 23 5.30 10.55 8.69
CA ARG A 23 5.96 9.74 9.72
C ARG A 23 5.28 9.77 11.11
N THR A 24 4.17 10.47 11.27
CA THR A 24 3.60 10.69 12.62
C THR A 24 2.76 9.52 13.09
N HIS A 25 1.80 9.07 12.29
CA HIS A 25 0.90 7.97 12.65
C HIS A 25 1.12 6.75 11.76
N LEU A 26 1.12 5.56 12.36
CA LEU A 26 1.22 4.31 11.62
C LEU A 26 0.01 4.10 10.67
N ILE A 27 -1.18 4.58 11.05
CA ILE A 27 -2.41 4.48 10.23
C ILE A 27 -2.23 5.15 8.87
N SER A 28 -1.69 6.36 8.83
CA SER A 28 -1.44 7.09 7.58
C SER A 28 -0.44 6.39 6.67
N ALA A 29 0.56 5.72 7.26
CA ALA A 29 1.51 4.90 6.49
C ALA A 29 0.81 3.68 5.87
N LEU A 30 -0.05 2.99 6.62
CA LEU A 30 -0.85 1.87 6.12
C LEU A 30 -1.80 2.31 4.99
N LEU A 31 -2.47 3.44 5.13
CA LEU A 31 -3.33 3.99 4.07
C LEU A 31 -2.54 4.36 2.80
N CYS A 32 -1.32 4.88 2.95
CA CYS A 32 -0.46 5.15 1.80
C CYS A 32 -0.06 3.85 1.09
N LEU A 33 0.27 2.78 1.83
CA LEU A 33 0.55 1.46 1.26
C LEU A 33 -0.67 0.87 0.54
N GLU A 34 -1.85 0.94 1.12
CA GLU A 34 -3.09 0.51 0.45
C GLU A 34 -3.31 1.26 -0.88
N SER A 35 -3.08 2.58 -0.90
CA SER A 35 -3.21 3.38 -2.12
C SER A 35 -2.18 3.02 -3.20
N MET A 36 -0.95 2.63 -2.81
CA MET A 36 0.04 2.08 -3.74
C MET A 36 -0.44 0.76 -4.34
N MET A 37 -0.89 -0.19 -3.50
CA MET A 37 -1.35 -1.51 -3.94
C MET A 37 -2.55 -1.39 -4.87
N LEU A 38 -3.48 -0.47 -4.58
CA LEU A 38 -4.61 -0.17 -5.46
C LEU A 38 -4.15 0.36 -6.83
N SER A 39 -3.19 1.30 -6.87
CA SER A 39 -2.67 1.82 -8.14
C SER A 39 -1.99 0.75 -9.00
N MET A 40 -1.27 -0.18 -8.35
CA MET A 40 -0.66 -1.34 -9.00
C MET A 40 -1.71 -2.34 -9.50
N TYR A 41 -2.76 -2.58 -8.72
CA TYR A 41 -3.88 -3.42 -9.16
C TYR A 41 -4.54 -2.87 -10.43
N VAL A 42 -4.82 -1.57 -10.47
CA VAL A 42 -5.44 -0.96 -11.66
C VAL A 42 -4.50 -1.10 -12.88
N ALA A 43 -3.20 -0.82 -12.72
CA ALA A 43 -2.22 -0.99 -13.80
C ALA A 43 -2.16 -2.44 -14.32
N LEU A 44 -2.14 -3.43 -13.43
CA LEU A 44 -2.12 -4.85 -13.77
C LEU A 44 -3.44 -5.32 -14.40
N SER A 45 -4.59 -4.78 -13.98
CA SER A 45 -5.90 -5.15 -14.53
C SER A 45 -6.13 -4.62 -15.95
N MET A 46 -5.53 -3.47 -16.29
CA MET A 46 -5.64 -2.87 -17.62
C MET A 46 -4.79 -3.59 -18.67
N TRP A 47 -3.71 -4.26 -18.26
CA TRP A 47 -2.80 -4.95 -19.16
C TRP A 47 -3.46 -6.11 -19.94
N PRO A 48 -4.17 -7.06 -19.31
CA PRO A 48 -4.93 -8.11 -20.00
C PRO A 48 -5.97 -7.57 -21.00
N ILE A 49 -6.59 -6.43 -20.68
CA ILE A 49 -7.60 -5.79 -21.53
C ILE A 49 -6.94 -5.28 -22.82
N GLN A 50 -5.76 -4.68 -22.71
CA GLN A 50 -5.02 -4.14 -23.84
C GLN A 50 -4.43 -5.24 -24.74
N THR A 51 -3.95 -6.33 -24.15
CA THR A 51 -3.32 -7.44 -24.89
C THR A 51 -4.29 -8.54 -25.32
N GLN A 52 -5.56 -8.44 -24.93
CA GLN A 52 -6.60 -9.47 -25.11
C GLN A 52 -6.22 -10.86 -24.58
N MET A 53 -5.32 -10.92 -23.59
CA MET A 53 -4.90 -12.18 -22.97
C MET A 53 -5.71 -12.46 -21.70
N ALA A 54 -6.79 -13.23 -21.85
CA ALA A 54 -7.67 -13.58 -20.73
C ALA A 54 -6.95 -14.36 -19.60
N SER A 55 -5.87 -15.08 -19.90
CA SER A 55 -5.09 -15.84 -18.93
C SER A 55 -4.39 -14.99 -17.88
N ALA A 56 -4.10 -13.72 -18.18
CA ALA A 56 -3.41 -12.80 -17.27
C ALA A 56 -4.34 -12.14 -16.23
N THR A 57 -5.64 -12.41 -16.27
CA THR A 57 -6.63 -11.81 -15.34
C THR A 57 -6.57 -12.36 -13.91
N LEU A 58 -5.94 -13.52 -13.69
CA LEU A 58 -5.72 -14.09 -12.36
C LEU A 58 -4.66 -13.32 -11.55
N LEU A 59 -3.65 -12.76 -12.23
CA LEU A 59 -2.51 -12.10 -11.60
C LEU A 59 -2.91 -10.88 -10.74
N PRO A 60 -3.76 -9.94 -11.21
CA PRO A 60 -4.25 -8.84 -10.36
C PRO A 60 -5.01 -9.30 -9.11
N ILE A 61 -5.78 -10.39 -9.20
CA ILE A 61 -6.58 -10.92 -8.08
C ILE A 61 -5.67 -11.54 -7.02
N LEU A 62 -4.66 -12.32 -7.44
CA LEU A 62 -3.66 -12.87 -6.52
C LEU A 62 -2.88 -11.74 -5.82
N MET A 63 -2.53 -10.68 -6.54
CA MET A 63 -1.84 -9.52 -5.98
C MET A 63 -2.69 -8.82 -4.89
N LEU A 64 -4.00 -8.64 -5.13
CA LEU A 64 -4.93 -8.12 -4.11
C LEU A 64 -5.07 -9.03 -2.89
N ALA A 65 -5.03 -10.35 -3.06
CA ALA A 65 -5.11 -11.28 -1.94
C ALA A 65 -3.88 -11.14 -1.02
N PHE A 66 -2.68 -11.03 -1.59
CA PHE A 66 -1.47 -10.76 -0.82
C PHE A 66 -1.48 -9.38 -0.18
N SER A 67 -2.00 -8.36 -0.88
CA SER A 67 -2.13 -7.01 -0.31
C SER A 67 -3.01 -6.99 0.93
N ALA A 68 -4.15 -7.68 0.91
CA ALA A 68 -5.04 -7.78 2.07
C ALA A 68 -4.37 -8.47 3.27
N CYS A 69 -3.50 -9.46 3.02
CA CYS A 69 -2.72 -10.11 4.08
C CYS A 69 -1.68 -9.14 4.69
N GLU A 70 -0.99 -8.37 3.87
CA GLU A 70 -0.06 -7.33 4.34
C GLU A 70 -0.81 -6.26 5.15
N ALA A 71 -1.99 -5.83 4.70
CA ALA A 71 -2.86 -4.91 5.41
C ALA A 71 -3.26 -5.44 6.80
N ALA A 72 -3.68 -6.71 6.85
CA ALA A 72 -4.11 -7.35 8.09
C ALA A 72 -2.96 -7.47 9.11
N THR A 73 -1.75 -7.82 8.64
CA THR A 73 -0.56 -7.87 9.50
C THR A 73 -0.13 -6.48 9.95
N GLY A 74 -0.20 -5.47 9.09
CA GLY A 74 0.05 -4.07 9.43
C GLY A 74 -0.91 -3.53 10.50
N LEU A 75 -2.20 -3.85 10.40
CA LEU A 75 -3.20 -3.52 11.42
C LEU A 75 -2.96 -4.29 12.73
N ALA A 76 -2.56 -5.55 12.67
CA ALA A 76 -2.21 -6.31 13.87
C ALA A 76 -1.03 -5.68 14.62
N LEU A 77 -0.01 -5.20 13.91
CA LEU A 77 1.11 -4.45 14.48
C LEU A 77 0.67 -3.13 15.12
N LEU A 78 -0.27 -2.43 14.50
CA LEU A 78 -0.86 -1.23 15.07
C LEU A 78 -1.58 -1.50 16.40
N VAL A 79 -2.34 -2.59 16.46
CA VAL A 79 -2.99 -3.00 17.72
C VAL A 79 -1.95 -3.38 18.79
N ALA A 80 -0.83 -3.99 18.40
CA ALA A 80 0.25 -4.29 19.33
C ALA A 80 0.98 -3.01 19.82
N SER A 81 1.18 -2.02 18.94
CA SER A 81 1.85 -0.76 19.30
C SER A 81 0.99 0.11 20.21
N THR A 82 -0.31 0.20 19.95
CA THR A 82 -1.26 0.88 20.82
C THR A 82 -1.34 0.25 22.21
N ARG A 83 -1.31 -1.09 22.31
CA ARG A 83 -1.32 -1.79 23.61
C ARG A 83 -0.03 -1.61 24.40
N THR A 84 1.12 -1.47 23.75
CA THR A 84 2.43 -1.36 24.42
C THR A 84 2.81 0.08 24.76
N HIS A 85 2.55 1.03 23.86
CA HIS A 85 2.99 2.42 23.99
C HIS A 85 1.82 3.42 24.17
N GLY A 86 0.57 2.94 24.16
CA GLY A 86 -0.62 3.78 24.36
C GLY A 86 -0.94 4.75 23.21
N SER A 87 -0.17 4.74 22.12
CA SER A 87 -0.39 5.61 20.96
C SER A 87 0.10 5.00 19.64
N ASP A 88 -0.42 5.52 18.53
CA ASP A 88 -0.04 5.15 17.16
C ASP A 88 1.19 5.91 16.63
N HIS A 89 1.89 6.64 17.51
CA HIS A 89 3.02 7.47 17.11
C HIS A 89 4.27 6.65 16.84
N LEU A 90 4.79 6.74 15.61
CA LEU A 90 6.02 6.05 15.20
C LEU A 90 7.26 6.48 16.01
N HIS A 91 7.26 7.71 16.56
CA HIS A 91 8.35 8.22 17.40
C HIS A 91 8.52 7.44 18.72
N ASN A 92 7.50 6.68 19.15
CA ASN A 92 7.58 5.88 20.36
C ASN A 92 8.45 4.62 20.18
N PHE A 93 8.74 4.20 18.95
CA PHE A 93 9.59 3.05 18.65
C PHE A 93 11.09 3.37 18.68
N ASN A 94 11.58 3.97 19.76
CA ASN A 94 12.98 4.39 19.87
C ASN A 94 13.90 3.45 20.67
N LEU A 95 13.35 2.36 21.21
CA LEU A 95 14.08 1.46 22.12
C LEU A 95 15.21 0.67 21.45
N LEU A 96 15.20 0.56 20.12
CA LEU A 96 16.22 -0.16 19.33
C LEU A 96 17.41 0.73 18.91
N GLN A 97 17.48 1.98 19.36
CA GLN A 97 18.63 2.86 19.14
C GLN A 97 19.79 2.60 20.13
N CYS A 98 19.59 1.73 21.13
CA CYS A 98 20.62 1.26 22.04
C CYS A 98 21.46 0.15 21.42
#